data_AF-A0A162PQM2-F1
#
_entry.id   AF-A0A162PQM2-F1
#
_cell.length_a   1.000
_cell.length_b   1.000
_cell.length_c   1.000
_cell.angle_alpha   90.00
_cell.angle_beta   90.00
_cell.angle_gamma   90.00
#
_symmetry.space_group_name_H-M   'P 1'
#
loop_
_entity.id
_entity.type
_entity.pdbx_description
1 polymer ?
#
loop_
_entity_poly.entity_id
_entity_poly.type
_entity_poly.pdbx_seq_one_letter_code
_entity_poly.pdbx_strand_id
1 'polypeptide(L)'
;MKTASLITTLVAGVAFAHPGMDIKKLMVDAQLQTRQIGGGGPSMELIGDLVELRERELTATGSAIRDILITEAPGQDLESFYDESELAPKDSEECASDECCIWKYIADDMARQMVGNAGRCNSIARGAIRLGFHDAASWSKSTGGTGADGSIILANECLTRSDNKGLEEICAKMSSWYAKYKKYGISMADLIQTASNVGTVSCPLGPRVRTFIGRKDSTTPAVKNLLPDPSDSSAKLFKLFADKSFTPAGLVALMGAHSTSQQRFVDPSRADSPQDSTPGTWDILFYQQTLNQNAPPAVFKFQSDINVSLDPQTNDVWRSFAAGPHGQAVWNQAYSAEYVRMSLLGVNNINDLTECTKVLPPFRPAFQQPDQDLLDKVMGTVLNSDLVKQALEKGDKIPPAALATP
;
A
#
# COMPACT_ATOMS: atom_id res chain seq x y z
N MET A 1 12.02 19.46 63.79
CA MET A 1 12.15 20.18 62.51
C MET A 1 13.04 19.38 61.56
N LYS A 2 12.45 18.66 60.60
CA LYS A 2 13.05 18.36 59.29
C LYS A 2 11.88 18.11 58.32
N THR A 3 11.58 19.11 57.51
CA THR A 3 10.59 19.08 56.43
C THR A 3 11.23 18.44 55.20
N ALA A 4 10.58 17.41 54.65
CA ALA A 4 10.93 16.80 53.37
C ALA A 4 10.04 17.43 52.28
N SER A 5 10.65 18.04 51.28
CA SER A 5 9.96 18.56 50.10
C SER A 5 9.66 17.41 49.13
N LEU A 6 8.37 17.11 48.92
CA LEU A 6 7.90 16.34 47.78
C LEU A 6 7.83 17.28 46.57
N ILE A 7 8.56 16.96 45.50
CA ILE A 7 8.35 17.56 44.18
C ILE A 7 7.34 16.66 43.46
N THR A 8 6.10 17.13 43.38
CA THR A 8 5.05 16.51 42.57
C THR A 8 5.20 16.99 41.14
N THR A 9 5.70 16.13 40.25
CA THR A 9 5.70 16.38 38.81
C THR A 9 4.26 16.24 38.30
N LEU A 10 3.63 17.36 37.96
CA LEU A 10 2.36 17.37 37.21
C LEU A 10 2.65 16.86 35.79
N VAL A 11 2.21 15.64 35.48
CA VAL A 11 2.00 15.22 34.09
C VAL A 11 0.73 15.91 33.62
N ALA A 12 0.89 17.02 32.90
CA ALA A 12 -0.22 17.63 32.18
C ALA A 12 -0.64 16.69 31.06
N GLY A 13 -1.70 15.91 31.30
CA GLY A 13 -2.39 15.19 30.25
C GLY A 13 -2.95 16.21 29.26
N VAL A 14 -2.45 16.17 28.02
CA VAL A 14 -3.09 16.89 26.91
C VAL A 14 -4.44 16.21 26.69
N ALA A 15 -5.50 16.86 27.15
CA ALA A 15 -6.86 16.47 26.82
C ALA A 15 -7.06 16.72 25.32
N PHE A 16 -7.09 15.65 24.52
CA PHE A 16 -7.46 15.70 23.11
C PHE A 16 -8.94 16.08 23.00
N ALA A 17 -9.21 17.38 22.81
CA ALA A 17 -10.52 17.86 22.46
C ALA A 17 -10.83 17.44 21.01
N HIS A 18 -11.76 16.48 20.85
CA HIS A 18 -12.31 15.99 19.57
C HIS A 18 -11.30 15.36 18.58
N PRO A 19 -10.98 14.05 18.74
CA PRO A 19 -10.08 13.32 17.84
C PRO A 19 -10.40 13.44 16.34
N GLY A 20 -11.67 13.59 15.98
CA GLY A 20 -12.13 13.70 14.59
C GLY A 20 -11.90 15.06 13.92
N MET A 21 -11.84 16.17 14.67
CA MET A 21 -11.54 17.49 14.08
C MET A 21 -10.03 17.67 13.81
N ASP A 22 -9.19 17.02 14.61
CA ASP A 22 -7.73 17.06 14.49
C ASP A 22 -7.25 16.28 13.24
N ILE A 23 -7.80 15.09 13.01
CA ILE A 23 -7.47 14.26 11.83
C ILE A 23 -7.88 14.96 10.52
N LYS A 24 -9.07 15.55 10.45
CA LYS A 24 -9.53 16.25 9.23
C LYS A 24 -8.61 17.43 8.87
N LYS A 25 -8.24 18.23 9.87
CA LYS A 25 -7.31 19.34 9.67
C LYS A 25 -5.93 18.83 9.23
N LEU A 26 -5.41 17.81 9.91
CA LEU A 26 -4.14 17.17 9.55
C LEU A 26 -4.13 16.67 8.10
N MET A 27 -5.22 16.05 7.64
CA MET A 27 -5.34 15.58 6.25
C MET A 27 -5.37 16.72 5.24
N VAL A 28 -6.08 17.82 5.55
CA VAL A 28 -6.11 19.01 4.68
C VAL A 28 -4.72 19.64 4.58
N ASP A 29 -4.04 19.80 5.72
CA ASP A 29 -2.67 20.34 5.76
C ASP A 29 -1.69 19.42 5.00
N ALA A 30 -1.85 18.10 5.15
CA ALA A 30 -1.09 17.09 4.39
C ALA A 30 -1.34 17.17 2.88
N GLN A 31 -2.58 17.38 2.44
CA GLN A 31 -2.91 17.55 1.03
C GLN A 31 -2.28 18.81 0.44
N LEU A 32 -2.35 19.94 1.16
CA LEU A 32 -1.73 21.19 0.74
C LEU A 32 -0.21 21.05 0.62
N GLN A 33 0.41 20.39 1.59
CA GLN A 33 1.85 20.17 1.56
C GLN A 33 2.26 19.23 0.43
N THR A 34 1.47 18.18 0.15
CA THR A 34 1.74 17.24 -0.95
C THR A 34 1.90 17.95 -2.29
N ARG A 35 1.11 19.01 -2.55
CA ARG A 35 1.21 19.83 -3.76
C ARG A 35 2.49 20.68 -3.84
N GLN A 36 3.21 20.87 -2.74
CA GLN A 36 4.41 21.71 -2.64
C GLN A 36 5.69 20.88 -2.42
N ILE A 37 5.61 19.55 -2.50
CA ILE A 37 6.74 18.65 -2.27
C ILE A 37 7.81 18.80 -3.37
N GLY A 38 9.09 18.84 -2.99
CA GLY A 38 10.24 18.81 -3.91
C GLY A 38 10.30 17.55 -4.77
N GLY A 39 11.03 17.55 -5.88
CA GLY A 39 11.04 16.41 -6.82
C GLY A 39 9.89 16.40 -7.82
N GLY A 40 9.35 17.58 -8.12
CA GLY A 40 8.32 17.82 -9.14
C GLY A 40 6.88 17.78 -8.64
N GLY A 41 6.65 17.53 -7.34
CA GLY A 41 5.30 17.34 -6.79
C GLY A 41 4.60 16.11 -7.36
N PRO A 42 3.33 15.85 -7.01
CA PRO A 42 2.53 14.80 -7.63
C PRO A 42 2.32 15.06 -9.13
N SER A 43 2.24 13.98 -9.92
CA SER A 43 1.91 14.12 -11.34
C SER A 43 0.47 14.58 -11.53
N MET A 44 0.26 15.52 -12.46
CA MET A 44 -1.07 15.99 -12.89
C MET A 44 -1.47 15.46 -14.28
N GLU A 45 -0.70 14.52 -14.84
CA GLU A 45 -0.96 13.94 -16.16
C GLU A 45 -2.26 13.11 -16.12
N LEU A 46 -3.20 13.33 -17.03
CA LEU A 46 -4.34 12.43 -17.22
C LEU A 46 -3.89 11.17 -17.96
N ILE A 47 -4.59 10.06 -17.73
CA ILE A 47 -4.28 8.75 -18.32
C ILE A 47 -5.55 8.07 -18.82
N GLY A 48 -5.39 7.05 -19.67
CA GLY A 48 -6.51 6.29 -20.23
C GLY A 48 -7.43 7.13 -21.12
N ASP A 49 -8.73 6.81 -21.10
CA ASP A 49 -9.79 7.53 -21.80
C ASP A 49 -10.03 8.95 -21.28
N LEU A 50 -9.61 9.27 -20.05
CA LEU A 50 -9.74 10.63 -19.49
C LEU A 50 -8.90 11.68 -20.22
N VAL A 51 -7.90 11.27 -21.02
CA VAL A 51 -7.08 12.19 -21.83
C VAL A 51 -7.90 12.85 -22.93
N GLU A 52 -8.86 12.12 -23.52
CA GLU A 52 -9.59 12.53 -24.71
C GLU A 52 -11.00 13.07 -24.39
N LEU A 53 -11.53 12.74 -23.22
CA LEU A 53 -12.88 13.12 -22.80
C LEU A 53 -12.95 14.58 -22.33
N ARG A 54 -13.99 15.29 -22.73
CA ARG A 54 -14.30 16.63 -22.18
C ARG A 54 -15.03 16.48 -20.85
N GLU A 55 -14.99 17.52 -20.01
CA GLU A 55 -15.66 17.52 -18.70
C GLU A 55 -17.14 17.12 -18.76
N ARG A 56 -17.88 17.57 -19.79
CA ARG A 56 -19.30 17.22 -19.99
C ARG A 56 -19.55 15.75 -20.36
N GLU A 57 -18.51 15.01 -20.73
CA GLU A 57 -18.54 13.59 -21.11
C GLU A 57 -18.14 12.69 -19.93
N LEU A 58 -17.67 13.28 -18.82
CA LEU A 58 -17.27 12.54 -17.64
C LEU A 58 -18.49 12.07 -16.85
N THR A 59 -18.44 10.80 -16.42
CA THR A 59 -19.35 10.30 -15.39
C THR A 59 -18.97 10.90 -14.03
N ALA A 60 -19.79 10.65 -13.00
CA ALA A 60 -19.45 11.03 -11.64
C ALA A 60 -18.14 10.37 -11.18
N THR A 61 -17.94 9.06 -11.45
CA THR A 61 -16.70 8.36 -11.13
C THR A 61 -15.53 8.90 -11.96
N GLY A 62 -15.71 9.10 -13.27
CA GLY A 62 -14.66 9.65 -14.14
C GLY A 62 -14.18 11.03 -13.69
N SER A 63 -15.12 11.89 -13.25
CA SER A 63 -14.81 13.20 -12.67
C SER A 63 -14.04 13.05 -11.35
N ALA A 64 -14.51 12.17 -10.46
CA ALA A 64 -13.83 11.91 -9.20
C ALA A 64 -12.40 11.37 -9.38
N ILE A 65 -12.19 10.46 -10.33
CA ILE A 65 -10.86 9.93 -10.65
C ILE A 65 -9.98 11.02 -11.25
N ARG A 66 -10.49 11.79 -12.22
CA ARG A 66 -9.78 12.94 -12.79
C ARG A 66 -9.27 13.85 -11.68
N ASP A 67 -10.14 14.25 -10.75
CA ASP A 67 -9.79 15.19 -9.69
C ASP A 67 -8.72 14.62 -8.75
N ILE A 68 -8.68 13.29 -8.52
CA ILE A 68 -7.56 12.65 -7.80
C ILE A 68 -6.27 12.77 -8.63
N LEU A 69 -6.32 12.41 -9.92
CA LEU A 69 -5.14 12.40 -10.80
C LEU A 69 -4.51 13.78 -10.98
N ILE A 70 -5.31 14.84 -10.96
CA ILE A 70 -4.84 16.24 -11.02
C ILE A 70 -4.70 16.87 -9.63
N THR A 71 -4.78 16.08 -8.56
CA THR A 71 -4.52 16.46 -7.17
C THR A 71 -5.54 17.45 -6.57
N GLU A 72 -6.70 17.59 -7.21
CA GLU A 72 -7.85 18.39 -6.76
C GLU A 72 -8.70 17.68 -5.69
N ALA A 73 -8.68 16.34 -5.67
CA ALA A 73 -9.34 15.52 -4.67
C ALA A 73 -8.35 14.56 -3.97
N PRO A 74 -8.64 14.09 -2.75
CA PRO A 74 -7.79 13.12 -2.07
C PRO A 74 -7.93 11.72 -2.68
N GLY A 75 -6.81 10.98 -2.72
CA GLY A 75 -6.80 9.57 -3.12
C GLY A 75 -7.29 8.61 -2.04
N GLN A 76 -7.60 9.09 -0.84
CA GLN A 76 -8.13 8.29 0.27
C GLN A 76 -9.51 8.80 0.71
N ASP A 77 -10.30 7.90 1.29
CA ASP A 77 -11.61 8.20 1.87
C ASP A 77 -11.76 7.47 3.22
N LEU A 78 -11.92 8.25 4.29
CA LEU A 78 -12.06 7.73 5.66
C LEU A 78 -13.51 7.66 6.14
N GLU A 79 -14.48 8.05 5.33
CA GLU A 79 -15.86 8.31 5.75
C GLU A 79 -16.88 7.40 5.06
N SER A 80 -16.63 6.94 3.84
CA SER A 80 -17.57 6.05 3.13
C SER A 80 -17.49 4.62 3.63
N PHE A 81 -18.60 4.05 4.10
CA PHE A 81 -18.71 2.66 4.55
C PHE A 81 -20.04 2.05 4.11
N TYR A 82 -20.09 0.73 3.95
CA TYR A 82 -21.36 0.01 4.00
C TYR A 82 -21.91 0.04 5.43
N ASP A 83 -23.19 0.36 5.58
CA ASP A 83 -23.92 0.01 6.79
C ASP A 83 -24.13 -1.52 6.80
N GLU A 84 -23.51 -2.21 7.76
CA GLU A 84 -23.60 -3.67 7.85
C GLU A 84 -25.03 -4.15 8.12
N SER A 85 -25.89 -3.30 8.70
CA SER A 85 -27.30 -3.60 8.90
C SER A 85 -28.14 -3.52 7.62
N GLU A 86 -27.62 -2.83 6.60
CA GLU A 86 -28.25 -2.64 5.28
C GLU A 86 -27.57 -3.47 4.18
N LEU A 87 -26.55 -4.27 4.51
CA LEU A 87 -25.87 -5.10 3.52
C LEU A 87 -26.77 -6.25 3.07
N ALA A 88 -27.26 -6.16 1.83
CA ALA A 88 -28.08 -7.18 1.20
C ALA A 88 -27.37 -8.56 1.20
N PRO A 89 -28.09 -9.69 1.36
CA PRO A 89 -27.50 -11.02 1.31
C PRO A 89 -26.75 -11.27 0.00
N LYS A 90 -25.54 -11.86 0.09
CA LYS A 90 -24.62 -12.03 -1.06
C LYS A 90 -25.21 -12.65 -2.34
N ASP A 91 -26.23 -13.50 -2.22
CA ASP A 91 -26.85 -14.24 -3.34
C ASP A 91 -28.24 -13.67 -3.69
N SER A 92 -28.61 -12.49 -3.17
CA SER A 92 -29.89 -11.82 -3.46
C SER A 92 -29.84 -10.98 -4.73
N GLU A 93 -31.01 -10.74 -5.33
CA GLU A 93 -31.17 -9.81 -6.46
C GLU A 93 -30.79 -8.37 -6.08
N GLU A 94 -31.06 -7.97 -4.84
CA GLU A 94 -30.68 -6.66 -4.30
C GLU A 94 -29.16 -6.48 -4.30
N CYS A 95 -28.40 -7.47 -3.83
CA CYS A 95 -26.94 -7.42 -3.88
C CYS A 95 -26.42 -7.44 -5.32
N ALA A 96 -27.08 -8.19 -6.23
CA ALA A 96 -26.72 -8.20 -7.64
C ALA A 96 -26.98 -6.85 -8.35
N SER A 97 -27.87 -6.01 -7.80
CA SER A 97 -28.18 -4.68 -8.35
C SER A 97 -27.25 -3.56 -7.90
N ASP A 98 -26.48 -3.77 -6.82
CA ASP A 98 -25.42 -2.87 -6.36
C ASP A 98 -24.05 -3.47 -6.73
N GLU A 99 -23.38 -2.88 -7.72
CA GLU A 99 -22.10 -3.37 -8.23
C GLU A 99 -21.03 -3.54 -7.13
N CYS A 100 -21.12 -2.77 -6.04
CA CYS A 100 -20.17 -2.84 -4.93
C CYS A 100 -20.55 -3.88 -3.85
N CYS A 101 -21.78 -4.43 -3.86
CA CYS A 101 -22.26 -5.26 -2.76
C CYS A 101 -21.42 -6.53 -2.59
N ILE A 102 -21.16 -7.25 -3.70
CA ILE A 102 -20.33 -8.45 -3.64
C ILE A 102 -18.90 -8.13 -3.17
N TRP A 103 -18.39 -6.95 -3.52
CA TRP A 103 -17.05 -6.51 -3.13
C TRP A 103 -16.90 -6.29 -1.62
N LYS A 104 -17.97 -5.97 -0.88
CA LYS A 104 -17.92 -5.96 0.59
C LYS A 104 -17.64 -7.36 1.16
N TYR A 105 -18.33 -8.38 0.65
CA TYR A 105 -18.08 -9.77 1.06
C TYR A 105 -16.68 -10.26 0.70
N ILE A 106 -16.15 -9.81 -0.44
CA ILE A 106 -14.78 -10.13 -0.88
C ILE A 106 -13.76 -9.43 0.01
N ALA A 107 -13.92 -8.12 0.25
CA ALA A 107 -13.02 -7.32 1.08
C ALA A 107 -12.97 -7.84 2.53
N ASP A 108 -14.11 -8.21 3.10
CA ASP A 108 -14.15 -8.81 4.44
C ASP A 108 -13.46 -10.18 4.50
N ASP A 109 -13.60 -11.01 3.44
CA ASP A 109 -12.92 -12.30 3.34
C ASP A 109 -11.41 -12.15 3.20
N MET A 110 -10.96 -11.15 2.45
CA MET A 110 -9.55 -10.77 2.33
C MET A 110 -9.00 -10.27 3.67
N ALA A 111 -9.65 -9.27 4.28
CA ALA A 111 -9.19 -8.63 5.51
C ALA A 111 -9.01 -9.63 6.66
N ARG A 112 -9.95 -10.58 6.84
CA ARG A 112 -9.85 -11.66 7.83
C ARG A 112 -8.61 -12.55 7.67
N GLN A 113 -8.06 -12.62 6.46
CA GLN A 113 -6.92 -13.46 6.12
C GLN A 113 -5.61 -12.67 6.01
N MET A 114 -5.67 -11.34 6.18
CA MET A 114 -4.54 -10.43 6.00
C MET A 114 -3.91 -9.95 7.32
N VAL A 115 -4.47 -10.34 8.46
CA VAL A 115 -4.03 -9.91 9.81
C VAL A 115 -3.82 -11.14 10.69
N GLY A 116 -2.73 -11.15 11.46
CA GLY A 116 -2.47 -12.21 12.44
C GLY A 116 -2.90 -11.84 13.87
N ASN A 117 -2.60 -12.70 14.84
CA ASN A 117 -3.07 -12.52 16.21
C ASN A 117 -2.38 -11.37 16.98
N ALA A 118 -1.32 -10.78 16.43
CA ALA A 118 -0.75 -9.53 16.96
C ALA A 118 -1.48 -8.28 16.45
N GLY A 119 -2.44 -8.43 15.53
CA GLY A 119 -3.15 -7.30 14.93
C GLY A 119 -2.34 -6.55 13.87
N ARG A 120 -1.14 -7.01 13.51
CA ARG A 120 -0.34 -6.49 12.38
C ARG A 120 -0.63 -7.28 11.11
N CYS A 121 -0.39 -6.69 9.94
CA CYS A 121 -0.65 -7.38 8.68
C CYS A 121 0.39 -8.47 8.39
N ASN A 122 -0.05 -9.48 7.64
CA ASN A 122 0.71 -10.69 7.35
C ASN A 122 1.22 -10.71 5.90
N SER A 123 1.89 -11.81 5.52
CA SER A 123 2.47 -12.02 4.19
C SER A 123 1.43 -11.97 3.05
N ILE A 124 0.16 -12.32 3.30
CA ILE A 124 -0.91 -12.21 2.30
C ILE A 124 -1.20 -10.74 2.00
N ALA A 125 -1.27 -9.88 3.02
CA ALA A 125 -1.46 -8.44 2.83
C ALA A 125 -0.30 -7.82 2.04
N ARG A 126 0.93 -8.09 2.48
CA ARG A 126 2.17 -7.59 1.85
C ARG A 126 2.32 -8.08 0.42
N GLY A 127 2.01 -9.36 0.20
CA GLY A 127 1.99 -9.97 -1.12
C GLY A 127 0.96 -9.30 -2.03
N ALA A 128 -0.23 -8.97 -1.52
CA ALA A 128 -1.27 -8.32 -2.31
C ALA A 128 -0.86 -6.88 -2.72
N ILE A 129 -0.23 -6.14 -1.80
CA ILE A 129 0.32 -4.81 -2.08
C ILE A 129 1.36 -4.88 -3.20
N ARG A 130 2.32 -5.81 -3.10
CA ARG A 130 3.32 -6.03 -4.15
C ARG A 130 2.67 -6.48 -5.47
N LEU A 131 1.70 -7.39 -5.41
CA LEU A 131 1.02 -7.90 -6.61
C LEU A 131 0.29 -6.80 -7.37
N GLY A 132 -0.39 -5.89 -6.66
CA GLY A 132 -1.06 -4.74 -7.26
C GLY A 132 -0.11 -3.86 -8.06
N PHE A 133 1.10 -3.63 -7.55
CA PHE A 133 2.17 -2.96 -8.29
C PHE A 133 2.66 -3.77 -9.48
N HIS A 134 2.99 -5.05 -9.31
CA HIS A 134 3.57 -5.86 -10.40
C HIS A 134 2.62 -6.09 -11.58
N ASP A 135 1.30 -6.21 -11.32
CA ASP A 135 0.28 -6.24 -12.37
C ASP A 135 0.25 -4.89 -13.11
N ALA A 136 0.00 -3.80 -12.38
CA ALA A 136 -0.25 -2.50 -13.00
C ALA A 136 0.99 -1.83 -13.62
N ALA A 137 2.14 -1.94 -12.96
CA ALA A 137 3.37 -1.27 -13.37
C ALA A 137 4.07 -1.97 -14.55
N SER A 138 3.57 -3.10 -15.03
CA SER A 138 4.08 -3.76 -16.25
C SER A 138 3.57 -3.11 -17.55
N TRP A 139 3.27 -1.80 -17.49
CA TRP A 139 2.78 -0.93 -18.56
C TRP A 139 3.72 0.27 -18.79
N SER A 140 3.75 0.85 -20.00
CA SER A 140 4.37 2.17 -20.21
C SER A 140 3.73 2.95 -21.37
N LYS A 141 3.93 4.28 -21.38
CA LYS A 141 3.51 5.16 -22.48
C LYS A 141 4.21 4.82 -23.79
N SER A 142 5.49 4.44 -23.72
CA SER A 142 6.31 4.20 -24.92
C SER A 142 6.01 2.88 -25.62
N THR A 143 5.75 1.80 -24.89
CA THR A 143 5.50 0.47 -25.47
C THR A 143 4.04 0.09 -25.52
N GLY A 144 3.17 0.82 -24.80
CA GLY A 144 1.88 0.29 -24.38
C GLY A 144 2.08 -0.96 -23.53
N GLY A 145 1.12 -1.88 -23.58
CA GLY A 145 1.15 -3.15 -22.86
C GLY A 145 -0.10 -3.38 -22.02
N THR A 146 -0.08 -4.47 -21.25
CA THR A 146 -1.05 -4.74 -20.21
C THR A 146 -0.70 -3.96 -18.95
N GLY A 147 -1.72 -3.43 -18.29
CA GLY A 147 -1.58 -2.62 -17.07
C GLY A 147 -2.31 -3.27 -15.92
N ALA A 148 -3.11 -2.51 -15.18
CA ALA A 148 -3.99 -3.08 -14.16
C ALA A 148 -5.13 -3.87 -14.84
N ASP A 149 -4.84 -5.09 -15.27
CA ASP A 149 -5.77 -5.92 -16.07
C ASP A 149 -5.73 -7.42 -15.72
N GLY A 150 -5.03 -7.80 -14.65
CA GLY A 150 -4.99 -9.17 -14.16
C GLY A 150 -4.13 -10.12 -15.00
N SER A 151 -3.46 -9.62 -16.05
CA SER A 151 -2.59 -10.42 -16.93
C SER A 151 -1.51 -11.17 -16.16
N ILE A 152 -1.03 -10.62 -15.03
CA ILE A 152 0.02 -11.28 -14.25
C ILE A 152 -0.36 -12.71 -13.79
N ILE A 153 -1.66 -12.94 -13.54
CA ILE A 153 -2.21 -14.27 -13.20
C ILE A 153 -2.78 -14.94 -14.44
N LEU A 154 -3.58 -14.23 -15.25
CA LEU A 154 -4.31 -14.80 -16.37
C LEU A 154 -3.40 -15.26 -17.52
N ALA A 155 -2.22 -14.66 -17.66
CA ALA A 155 -1.18 -15.08 -18.59
C ALA A 155 -0.07 -15.92 -17.92
N ASN A 156 -0.31 -16.39 -16.69
CA ASN A 156 0.59 -17.26 -15.91
C ASN A 156 1.98 -16.65 -15.60
N GLU A 157 2.07 -15.32 -15.55
CA GLU A 157 3.33 -14.59 -15.42
C GLU A 157 3.97 -14.70 -14.04
N CYS A 158 3.20 -14.99 -12.98
CA CYS A 158 3.76 -15.27 -11.65
C CYS A 158 4.68 -16.50 -11.65
N LEU A 159 4.48 -17.46 -12.56
CA LEU A 159 5.27 -18.70 -12.63
C LEU A 159 6.32 -18.68 -13.75
N THR A 160 6.14 -17.84 -14.76
CA THR A 160 6.98 -17.86 -15.97
C THR A 160 7.95 -16.70 -16.07
N ARG A 161 7.85 -15.67 -15.20
CA ARG A 161 8.72 -14.49 -15.27
C ARG A 161 9.54 -14.29 -14.01
N SER A 162 10.83 -14.05 -14.21
CA SER A 162 11.79 -13.88 -13.12
C SER A 162 11.62 -12.58 -12.35
N ASP A 163 11.11 -11.52 -12.99
CA ASP A 163 10.79 -10.24 -12.34
C ASP A 163 9.63 -10.37 -11.34
N ASN A 164 8.80 -11.42 -11.45
CA ASN A 164 7.69 -11.72 -10.53
C ASN A 164 8.03 -12.74 -9.44
N LYS A 165 9.29 -13.17 -9.34
CA LYS A 165 9.71 -14.18 -8.36
C LYS A 165 9.28 -13.79 -6.93
N GLY A 166 8.70 -14.74 -6.20
CA GLY A 166 8.14 -14.53 -4.86
C GLY A 166 6.68 -14.10 -4.81
N LEU A 167 5.99 -13.95 -5.95
CA LEU A 167 4.56 -13.69 -6.00
C LEU A 167 3.70 -14.96 -6.08
N GLU A 168 4.32 -16.13 -6.19
CA GLU A 168 3.63 -17.40 -6.46
C GLU A 168 2.55 -17.70 -5.41
N GLU A 169 2.85 -17.49 -4.12
CA GLU A 169 1.93 -17.73 -3.00
C GLU A 169 0.70 -16.81 -3.07
N ILE A 170 0.91 -15.50 -3.32
CA ILE A 170 -0.20 -14.55 -3.41
C ILE A 170 -1.00 -14.74 -4.71
N CYS A 171 -0.36 -15.09 -5.83
CA CYS A 171 -1.08 -15.39 -7.07
C CYS A 171 -1.95 -16.66 -6.94
N ALA A 172 -1.47 -17.69 -6.24
CA ALA A 172 -2.28 -18.85 -5.90
C ALA A 172 -3.46 -18.45 -5.01
N LYS A 173 -3.25 -17.53 -4.05
CA LYS A 173 -4.30 -17.01 -3.19
C LYS A 173 -5.37 -16.22 -3.96
N MET A 174 -4.95 -15.34 -4.87
CA MET A 174 -5.85 -14.63 -5.78
C MET A 174 -6.64 -15.59 -6.67
N SER A 175 -5.99 -16.61 -7.23
CA SER A 175 -6.66 -17.64 -8.03
C SER A 175 -7.76 -18.37 -7.24
N SER A 176 -7.51 -18.65 -5.95
CA SER A 176 -8.52 -19.23 -5.06
C SER A 176 -9.69 -18.28 -4.80
N TRP A 177 -9.44 -16.99 -4.54
CA TRP A 177 -10.50 -16.00 -4.37
C TRP A 177 -11.29 -15.78 -5.67
N TYR A 178 -10.61 -15.69 -6.80
CA TYR A 178 -11.25 -15.57 -8.10
C TYR A 178 -12.14 -16.77 -8.39
N ALA A 179 -11.66 -18.01 -8.17
CA ALA A 179 -12.48 -19.20 -8.33
C ALA A 179 -13.75 -19.20 -7.44
N LYS A 180 -13.63 -18.66 -6.21
CA LYS A 180 -14.74 -18.54 -5.26
C LYS A 180 -15.79 -17.50 -5.68
N TYR A 181 -15.35 -16.37 -6.25
CA TYR A 181 -16.21 -15.20 -6.47
C TYR A 181 -16.53 -14.88 -7.94
N LYS A 182 -15.85 -15.49 -8.93
CA LYS A 182 -16.05 -15.20 -10.36
C LYS A 182 -17.49 -15.38 -10.85
N LYS A 183 -18.29 -16.23 -10.19
CA LYS A 183 -19.71 -16.42 -10.52
C LYS A 183 -20.56 -15.15 -10.32
N TYR A 184 -20.04 -14.16 -9.59
CA TYR A 184 -20.68 -12.86 -9.36
C TYR A 184 -20.20 -11.78 -10.34
N GLY A 185 -19.51 -12.15 -11.43
CA GLY A 185 -19.11 -11.21 -12.48
C GLY A 185 -17.88 -10.36 -12.18
N ILE A 186 -17.08 -10.71 -11.16
CA ILE A 186 -15.83 -10.01 -10.87
C ILE A 186 -14.75 -10.30 -11.93
N SER A 187 -13.85 -9.35 -12.14
CA SER A 187 -12.62 -9.51 -12.92
C SER A 187 -11.44 -9.88 -12.02
N MET A 188 -10.42 -10.55 -12.57
CA MET A 188 -9.15 -10.75 -11.87
C MET A 188 -8.44 -9.41 -11.66
N ALA A 189 -8.52 -8.50 -12.64
CA ALA A 189 -7.97 -7.16 -12.58
C ALA A 189 -8.45 -6.39 -11.34
N ASP A 190 -9.76 -6.34 -11.12
CA ASP A 190 -10.34 -5.67 -9.95
C ASP A 190 -10.05 -6.42 -8.66
N LEU A 191 -9.96 -7.76 -8.72
CA LEU A 191 -9.64 -8.57 -7.54
C LEU A 191 -8.24 -8.24 -7.02
N ILE A 192 -7.25 -8.11 -7.91
CA ILE A 192 -5.87 -7.76 -7.56
C ILE A 192 -5.81 -6.35 -6.95
N GLN A 193 -6.39 -5.36 -7.62
CA GLN A 193 -6.32 -3.97 -7.15
C GLN A 193 -7.11 -3.75 -5.85
N THR A 194 -8.26 -4.41 -5.70
CA THR A 194 -9.02 -4.43 -4.43
C THR A 194 -8.22 -5.11 -3.33
N ALA A 195 -7.58 -6.25 -3.61
CA ALA A 195 -6.77 -6.95 -2.61
C ALA A 195 -5.58 -6.11 -2.13
N SER A 196 -4.95 -5.34 -3.02
CA SER A 196 -3.87 -4.42 -2.65
C SER A 196 -4.36 -3.32 -1.69
N ASN A 197 -5.51 -2.70 -1.99
CA ASN A 197 -6.11 -1.68 -1.12
C ASN A 197 -6.60 -2.25 0.21
N VAL A 198 -7.21 -3.45 0.21
CA VAL A 198 -7.59 -4.16 1.44
C VAL A 198 -6.34 -4.54 2.25
N GLY A 199 -5.28 -4.99 1.59
CA GLY A 199 -3.98 -5.29 2.23
C GLY A 199 -3.38 -4.06 2.88
N THR A 200 -3.37 -2.93 2.17
CA THR A 200 -2.89 -1.63 2.66
C THR A 200 -3.61 -1.23 3.94
N VAL A 201 -4.95 -1.13 3.95
CA VAL A 201 -5.71 -0.73 5.16
C VAL A 201 -5.71 -1.80 6.27
N SER A 202 -5.48 -3.06 5.92
CA SER A 202 -5.34 -4.14 6.92
C SER A 202 -4.05 -3.99 7.75
N CYS A 203 -3.00 -3.44 7.15
CA CYS A 203 -1.83 -2.99 7.88
C CYS A 203 -2.22 -1.78 8.76
N PRO A 204 -1.97 -1.82 10.08
CA PRO A 204 -2.23 -0.68 10.94
C PRO A 204 -1.55 0.59 10.41
N LEU A 205 -2.24 1.74 10.54
CA LEU A 205 -1.87 3.05 9.94
C LEU A 205 -1.99 3.15 8.41
N GLY A 206 -2.33 2.06 7.72
CA GLY A 206 -2.48 2.05 6.26
C GLY A 206 -3.71 2.82 5.79
N PRO A 207 -3.60 3.65 4.74
CA PRO A 207 -4.71 4.47 4.29
C PRO A 207 -5.81 3.66 3.61
N ARG A 208 -7.04 4.21 3.64
CA ARG A 208 -8.17 3.71 2.85
C ARG A 208 -8.12 4.31 1.46
N VAL A 209 -7.29 3.71 0.60
CA VAL A 209 -7.13 4.15 -0.80
C VAL A 209 -8.45 3.99 -1.55
N ARG A 210 -8.88 5.04 -2.26
CA ARG A 210 -10.12 5.01 -3.05
C ARG A 210 -10.06 3.88 -4.08
N THR A 211 -11.09 3.05 -4.10
CA THR A 211 -11.12 1.80 -4.84
C THR A 211 -12.19 1.86 -5.91
N PHE A 212 -11.79 1.60 -7.14
CA PHE A 212 -12.65 1.61 -8.32
C PHE A 212 -12.69 0.22 -8.91
N ILE A 213 -13.84 -0.22 -9.42
CA ILE A 213 -14.03 -1.52 -10.08
C ILE A 213 -14.62 -1.33 -11.48
N GLY A 214 -14.51 -2.35 -12.33
CA GLY A 214 -14.94 -2.32 -13.73
C GLY A 214 -13.79 -2.49 -14.74
N ARG A 215 -12.61 -2.94 -14.29
CA ARG A 215 -11.49 -3.24 -15.19
C ARG A 215 -11.78 -4.46 -16.06
N LYS A 216 -11.24 -4.46 -17.27
CA LYS A 216 -11.32 -5.58 -18.20
C LYS A 216 -10.14 -6.51 -18.00
N ASP A 217 -10.42 -7.80 -17.82
CA ASP A 217 -9.40 -8.84 -17.76
C ASP A 217 -8.65 -8.97 -19.09
N SER A 218 -7.35 -9.24 -19.02
CA SER A 218 -6.50 -9.55 -20.17
C SER A 218 -5.74 -10.85 -19.95
N THR A 219 -5.70 -11.71 -20.97
CA THR A 219 -4.83 -12.89 -21.02
C THR A 219 -3.54 -12.63 -21.80
N THR A 220 -3.32 -11.38 -22.24
CA THR A 220 -2.11 -11.00 -22.97
C THR A 220 -1.00 -10.80 -21.94
N PRO A 221 0.16 -11.46 -22.05
CA PRO A 221 1.26 -11.23 -21.12
C PRO A 221 1.82 -9.82 -21.25
N ALA A 222 2.30 -9.25 -20.15
CA ALA A 222 2.86 -7.92 -20.14
C ALA A 222 4.15 -7.80 -20.95
N VAL A 223 4.47 -6.60 -21.40
CA VAL A 223 5.75 -6.32 -22.04
C VAL A 223 6.89 -6.55 -21.04
N LYS A 224 7.99 -7.15 -21.50
CA LYS A 224 9.13 -7.47 -20.63
C LYS A 224 9.93 -6.23 -20.25
N ASN A 225 10.61 -6.29 -19.10
CA ASN A 225 11.56 -5.28 -18.63
C ASN A 225 10.94 -3.91 -18.32
N LEU A 226 9.68 -3.90 -17.87
CA LEU A 226 8.97 -2.67 -17.45
C LEU A 226 8.92 -2.48 -15.93
N LEU A 227 9.44 -3.43 -15.15
CA LEU A 227 9.52 -3.37 -13.70
C LEU A 227 10.92 -2.94 -13.24
N PRO A 228 11.04 -2.23 -12.10
CA PRO A 228 12.32 -1.80 -11.54
C PRO A 228 13.11 -2.99 -10.96
N ASP A 229 14.44 -2.85 -10.93
CA ASP A 229 15.34 -3.76 -10.22
C ASP A 229 15.79 -3.15 -8.87
N PRO A 230 15.93 -3.95 -7.80
CA PRO A 230 16.38 -3.46 -6.48
C PRO A 230 17.80 -2.85 -6.46
N SER A 231 18.55 -2.98 -7.54
CA SER A 231 19.88 -2.36 -7.72
C SER A 231 19.90 -1.13 -8.63
N ASP A 232 18.75 -0.75 -9.20
CA ASP A 232 18.68 0.35 -10.17
C ASP A 232 19.10 1.70 -9.58
N SER A 233 19.70 2.53 -10.44
CA SER A 233 20.03 3.92 -10.11
C SER A 233 18.77 4.78 -10.05
N SER A 234 18.80 5.85 -9.25
CA SER A 234 17.71 6.83 -9.18
C SER A 234 17.35 7.37 -10.58
N ALA A 235 18.34 7.70 -11.42
CA ALA A 235 18.13 8.16 -12.79
C ALA A 235 17.36 7.14 -13.66
N LYS A 236 17.67 5.85 -13.54
CA LYS A 236 16.94 4.80 -14.26
C LYS A 236 15.50 4.68 -13.75
N LEU A 237 15.32 4.68 -12.43
CA LEU A 237 14.01 4.60 -11.79
C LEU A 237 13.12 5.80 -12.17
N PHE A 238 13.66 7.02 -12.15
CA PHE A 238 12.93 8.22 -12.54
C PHE A 238 12.49 8.17 -14.01
N LYS A 239 13.37 7.70 -14.91
CA LYS A 239 12.98 7.50 -16.31
C LYS A 239 11.89 6.44 -16.46
N LEU A 240 12.01 5.32 -15.76
CA LEU A 240 11.05 4.22 -15.81
C LEU A 240 9.66 4.67 -15.31
N PHE A 241 9.60 5.42 -14.22
CA PHE A 241 8.36 5.91 -13.61
C PHE A 241 7.76 7.11 -14.35
N ALA A 242 8.58 7.98 -14.95
CA ALA A 242 8.11 9.04 -15.84
C ALA A 242 7.38 8.48 -17.08
N ASP A 243 7.85 7.35 -17.62
CA ASP A 243 7.18 6.63 -18.70
C ASP A 243 5.88 5.92 -18.24
N LYS A 244 5.55 5.99 -16.95
CA LYS A 244 4.32 5.51 -16.33
C LYS A 244 3.47 6.63 -15.74
N SER A 245 3.73 7.88 -16.11
CA SER A 245 3.04 9.09 -15.62
C SER A 245 3.32 9.50 -14.17
N PHE A 246 4.43 9.04 -13.57
CA PHE A 246 4.83 9.44 -12.21
C PHE A 246 6.00 10.43 -12.23
N THR A 247 6.02 11.31 -11.25
CA THR A 247 7.19 12.14 -10.92
C THR A 247 8.13 11.40 -9.96
N PRO A 248 9.36 11.88 -9.75
CA PRO A 248 10.23 11.39 -8.68
C PRO A 248 9.58 11.43 -7.28
N ALA A 249 8.80 12.48 -6.98
CA ALA A 249 8.06 12.55 -5.72
C ALA A 249 6.97 11.46 -5.61
N GLY A 250 6.24 11.20 -6.70
CA GLY A 250 5.24 10.12 -6.75
C GLY A 250 5.87 8.73 -6.59
N LEU A 251 7.05 8.50 -7.15
CA LEU A 251 7.84 7.30 -6.89
C LEU A 251 8.17 7.16 -5.40
N VAL A 252 8.68 8.20 -4.75
CA VAL A 252 9.01 8.14 -3.30
C VAL A 252 7.78 7.79 -2.48
N ALA A 253 6.62 8.36 -2.79
CA ALA A 253 5.38 8.06 -2.09
C ALA A 253 5.01 6.57 -2.19
N LEU A 254 5.12 5.98 -3.39
CA LEU A 254 4.87 4.55 -3.63
C LEU A 254 5.90 3.64 -2.95
N MET A 255 7.18 4.03 -2.92
CA MET A 255 8.25 3.25 -2.27
C MET A 255 8.00 3.04 -0.78
N GLY A 256 7.24 3.92 -0.13
CA GLY A 256 6.84 3.72 1.26
C GLY A 256 6.12 2.39 1.53
N ALA A 257 5.54 1.73 0.53
CA ALA A 257 4.98 0.39 0.67
C ALA A 257 6.00 -0.64 1.21
N HIS A 258 7.30 -0.38 1.06
CA HIS A 258 8.37 -1.15 1.68
C HIS A 258 8.35 -1.13 3.22
N SER A 259 7.59 -0.25 3.87
CA SER A 259 7.31 -0.39 5.31
C SER A 259 6.58 -1.69 5.66
N THR A 260 5.89 -2.27 4.68
CA THR A 260 5.22 -3.56 4.82
C THR A 260 5.79 -4.59 3.85
N SER A 261 7.11 -4.82 3.88
CA SER A 261 7.77 -5.80 3.01
C SER A 261 8.87 -6.62 3.69
N GLN A 262 9.17 -7.76 3.07
CA GLN A 262 10.30 -8.62 3.37
C GLN A 262 10.93 -9.12 2.06
N GLN A 263 12.25 -9.27 2.06
CA GLN A 263 12.99 -9.76 0.89
C GLN A 263 13.35 -11.23 1.03
N ARG A 264 13.21 -12.02 -0.04
CA ARG A 264 13.59 -13.45 -0.06
C ARG A 264 14.71 -13.78 -1.05
N PHE A 265 14.91 -12.95 -2.06
CA PHE A 265 15.69 -13.31 -3.25
C PHE A 265 16.81 -12.32 -3.62
N VAL A 266 16.83 -11.13 -3.02
CA VAL A 266 17.91 -10.16 -3.30
C VAL A 266 19.18 -10.59 -2.59
N ASP A 267 19.04 -10.97 -1.31
CA ASP A 267 20.07 -11.65 -0.55
C ASP A 267 19.49 -12.91 0.10
N PRO A 268 19.66 -14.09 -0.52
CA PRO A 268 19.14 -15.34 0.01
C PRO A 268 19.69 -15.70 1.41
N SER A 269 20.87 -15.19 1.79
CA SER A 269 21.43 -15.42 3.14
C SER A 269 20.68 -14.67 4.23
N ARG A 270 19.91 -13.65 3.83
CA ARG A 270 19.07 -12.81 4.69
C ARG A 270 17.59 -12.93 4.34
N ALA A 271 17.17 -14.08 3.81
CA ALA A 271 15.77 -14.31 3.46
C ALA A 271 14.83 -13.99 4.64
N ASP A 272 13.74 -13.31 4.31
CA ASP A 272 12.72 -12.76 5.18
C ASP A 272 13.16 -11.54 6.01
N SER A 273 14.34 -10.97 5.74
CA SER A 273 14.71 -9.67 6.30
C SER A 273 13.75 -8.57 5.79
N PRO A 274 13.17 -7.76 6.69
CA PRO A 274 12.26 -6.67 6.34
C PRO A 274 13.00 -5.41 5.89
N GLN A 275 12.28 -4.48 5.24
CA GLN A 275 12.82 -3.18 4.83
C GLN A 275 12.75 -2.11 5.94
N ASP A 276 12.02 -2.38 7.02
CA ASP A 276 12.09 -1.67 8.30
C ASP A 276 11.90 -2.63 9.48
N SER A 277 11.91 -2.13 10.72
CA SER A 277 11.77 -2.98 11.91
C SER A 277 10.34 -3.42 12.25
N THR A 278 9.34 -2.97 11.50
CA THR A 278 7.90 -3.16 11.79
C THR A 278 7.15 -3.68 10.55
N PRO A 279 7.58 -4.79 9.90
CA PRO A 279 7.10 -5.19 8.57
C PRO A 279 5.60 -5.49 8.46
N GLY A 280 4.84 -5.50 9.55
CA GLY A 280 3.39 -5.66 9.55
C GLY A 280 2.62 -4.36 9.83
N THR A 281 3.27 -3.21 9.86
CA THR A 281 2.69 -1.89 10.19
C THR A 281 3.01 -0.92 9.05
N TRP A 282 2.03 -0.14 8.60
CA TRP A 282 2.20 0.85 7.53
C TRP A 282 2.71 2.18 8.13
N ASP A 283 3.95 2.18 8.62
CA ASP A 283 4.52 3.33 9.31
C ASP A 283 5.68 3.98 8.53
N ILE A 284 6.25 5.05 9.09
CA ILE A 284 7.32 5.81 8.45
C ILE A 284 8.73 5.32 8.83
N LEU A 285 8.86 4.18 9.51
CA LEU A 285 10.17 3.65 9.90
C LEU A 285 11.00 3.30 8.67
N PHE A 286 10.40 2.83 7.58
CA PHE A 286 11.09 2.66 6.30
C PHE A 286 11.88 3.91 5.88
N TYR A 287 11.23 5.09 5.86
CA TYR A 287 11.90 6.33 5.47
C TYR A 287 13.03 6.71 6.43
N GLN A 288 12.80 6.56 7.73
CA GLN A 288 13.77 6.89 8.77
C GLN A 288 14.98 5.95 8.76
N GLN A 289 14.72 4.64 8.67
CA GLN A 289 15.73 3.60 8.79
C GLN A 289 16.55 3.44 7.52
N THR A 290 15.98 3.73 6.34
CA THR A 290 16.76 3.80 5.09
C THR A 290 17.89 4.82 5.21
N LEU A 291 17.63 6.00 5.77
CA LEU A 291 18.64 7.05 6.00
C LEU A 291 19.60 6.76 7.17
N ASN A 292 19.20 5.89 8.11
CA ASN A 292 19.97 5.63 9.32
C ASN A 292 21.06 4.56 9.10
N GLN A 293 22.34 4.91 9.20
CA GLN A 293 23.46 3.96 9.11
C GLN A 293 23.45 2.90 10.22
N ASN A 294 22.80 3.18 11.35
CA ASN A 294 22.66 2.30 12.50
C ASN A 294 21.24 1.73 12.62
N ALA A 295 20.54 1.53 11.49
CA ALA A 295 19.26 0.82 11.48
C ALA A 295 19.41 -0.59 12.09
N PRO A 296 18.35 -1.17 12.69
CA PRO A 296 18.43 -2.49 13.30
C PRO A 296 19.01 -3.55 12.34
N PRO A 297 19.90 -4.47 12.80
CA PRO A 297 20.57 -5.43 11.92
C PRO A 297 19.65 -6.33 11.08
N ALA A 298 18.42 -6.60 11.52
CA ALA A 298 17.44 -7.32 10.72
C ALA A 298 17.03 -6.57 9.44
N VAL A 299 17.07 -5.24 9.46
CA VAL A 299 16.62 -4.38 8.36
C VAL A 299 17.54 -4.53 7.16
N PHE A 300 16.93 -4.81 6.01
CA PHE A 300 17.60 -4.95 4.72
C PHE A 300 17.18 -3.80 3.82
N LYS A 301 18.14 -2.99 3.39
CA LYS A 301 17.92 -1.86 2.48
C LYS A 301 18.23 -2.29 1.06
N PHE A 302 17.28 -2.11 0.14
CA PHE A 302 17.61 -2.23 -1.28
C PHE A 302 18.52 -1.08 -1.70
N GLN A 303 19.40 -1.34 -2.67
CA GLN A 303 20.30 -0.30 -3.18
C GLN A 303 19.50 0.79 -3.90
N SER A 304 18.40 0.43 -4.58
CA SER A 304 17.43 1.37 -5.15
C SER A 304 16.87 2.34 -4.11
N ASP A 305 16.51 1.84 -2.92
CA ASP A 305 15.95 2.65 -1.83
C ASP A 305 16.96 3.67 -1.33
N ILE A 306 18.21 3.23 -1.15
CA ILE A 306 19.33 4.12 -0.79
C ILE A 306 19.53 5.17 -1.88
N ASN A 307 19.59 4.76 -3.15
CA ASN A 307 19.83 5.65 -4.28
C ASN A 307 18.76 6.77 -4.36
N VAL A 308 17.48 6.41 -4.27
CA VAL A 308 16.38 7.38 -4.32
C VAL A 308 16.33 8.24 -3.06
N SER A 309 16.62 7.69 -1.87
CA SER A 309 16.61 8.46 -0.62
C SER A 309 17.66 9.58 -0.56
N LEU A 310 18.77 9.41 -1.28
CA LEU A 310 19.91 10.33 -1.28
C LEU A 310 19.96 11.24 -2.52
N ASP A 311 19.16 10.95 -3.56
CA ASP A 311 19.17 11.74 -4.79
C ASP A 311 18.71 13.19 -4.52
N PRO A 312 19.40 14.22 -5.05
CA PRO A 312 19.03 15.62 -4.84
C PRO A 312 17.61 15.98 -5.28
N GLN A 313 16.99 15.22 -6.20
CA GLN A 313 15.62 15.46 -6.62
C GLN A 313 14.60 14.95 -5.59
N THR A 314 14.95 13.98 -4.75
CA THR A 314 13.99 13.27 -3.90
C THR A 314 14.35 13.23 -2.41
N ASN A 315 15.53 13.69 -2.01
CA ASN A 315 15.96 13.64 -0.61
C ASN A 315 15.04 14.47 0.32
N ASP A 316 14.51 15.59 -0.14
CA ASP A 316 13.64 16.47 0.66
C ASP A 316 12.27 15.83 0.89
N VAL A 317 11.68 15.20 -0.15
CA VAL A 317 10.43 14.43 -0.01
C VAL A 317 10.62 13.20 0.86
N TRP A 318 11.75 12.52 0.73
CA TRP A 318 12.06 11.38 1.60
C TRP A 318 12.11 11.79 3.08
N ARG A 319 12.77 12.93 3.38
CA ARG A 319 12.85 13.49 4.73
C ARG A 319 11.52 14.01 5.26
N SER A 320 10.66 14.55 4.40
CA SER A 320 9.33 15.02 4.82
C SER A 320 8.44 13.87 5.27
N PHE A 321 8.46 12.72 4.58
CA PHE A 321 7.74 11.52 5.03
C PHE A 321 8.35 10.92 6.30
N ALA A 322 9.65 11.05 6.51
CA ALA A 322 10.31 10.61 7.75
C ALA A 322 9.94 11.47 9.00
N ALA A 323 9.23 12.59 8.84
CA ALA A 323 9.03 13.61 9.87
C ALA A 323 7.83 13.34 10.82
N GLY A 324 7.92 12.27 11.62
CA GLY A 324 6.98 12.00 12.72
C GLY A 324 5.51 11.83 12.29
N PRO A 325 4.53 12.00 13.20
CA PRO A 325 3.12 11.78 12.90
C PRO A 325 2.57 12.63 11.74
N HIS A 326 3.13 13.83 11.55
CA HIS A 326 2.81 14.67 10.39
C HIS A 326 3.28 14.03 9.10
N GLY A 327 4.52 13.54 9.05
CA GLY A 327 5.08 12.80 7.91
C GLY A 327 4.23 11.58 7.52
N GLN A 328 3.67 10.86 8.49
CA GLN A 328 2.73 9.76 8.24
C GLN A 328 1.49 10.23 7.46
N ALA A 329 0.87 11.33 7.87
CA ALA A 329 -0.33 11.84 7.21
C ALA A 329 -0.04 12.35 5.79
N VAL A 330 1.06 13.08 5.62
CA VAL A 330 1.54 13.52 4.29
C VAL A 330 1.82 12.32 3.39
N TRP A 331 2.51 11.29 3.90
CA TRP A 331 2.79 10.09 3.14
C TRP A 331 1.52 9.32 2.78
N ASN A 332 0.61 9.07 3.73
CA ASN A 332 -0.66 8.39 3.44
C ASN A 332 -1.46 9.09 2.34
N GLN A 333 -1.47 10.43 2.37
CA GLN A 333 -2.14 11.23 1.35
C GLN A 333 -1.47 11.09 -0.03
N ALA A 334 -0.15 11.23 -0.08
CA ALA A 334 0.62 11.09 -1.31
C ALA A 334 0.53 9.66 -1.88
N TYR A 335 0.75 8.64 -1.05
CA TYR A 335 0.65 7.23 -1.44
C TYR A 335 -0.71 6.91 -2.01
N SER A 336 -1.80 7.35 -1.36
CA SER A 336 -3.15 7.02 -1.84
C SER A 336 -3.45 7.62 -3.20
N ALA A 337 -3.05 8.87 -3.44
CA ALA A 337 -3.21 9.50 -4.76
C ALA A 337 -2.39 8.78 -5.84
N GLU A 338 -1.13 8.47 -5.54
CA GLU A 338 -0.25 7.80 -6.50
C GLU A 338 -0.62 6.32 -6.71
N TYR A 339 -1.18 5.65 -5.71
CA TYR A 339 -1.68 4.28 -5.86
C TYR A 339 -2.98 4.24 -6.67
N VAL A 340 -3.87 5.24 -6.55
CA VAL A 340 -5.00 5.38 -7.48
C VAL A 340 -4.49 5.47 -8.92
N ARG A 341 -3.51 6.36 -9.20
CA ARG A 341 -2.85 6.45 -10.52
C ARG A 341 -2.24 5.10 -10.95
N MET A 342 -1.51 4.43 -10.06
CA MET A 342 -0.93 3.10 -10.31
C MET A 342 -1.98 2.09 -10.71
N SER A 343 -3.09 2.00 -9.97
CA SER A 343 -4.17 1.04 -10.21
C SER A 343 -4.94 1.29 -11.52
N LEU A 344 -4.66 2.38 -12.23
CA LEU A 344 -5.32 2.79 -13.47
C LEU A 344 -4.39 2.76 -14.70
N LEU A 345 -3.11 2.41 -14.53
CA LEU A 345 -2.20 2.25 -15.66
C LEU A 345 -2.77 1.21 -16.63
N GLY A 346 -2.82 1.54 -17.93
CA GLY A 346 -3.36 0.67 -18.98
C GLY A 346 -4.88 0.48 -18.97
N VAL A 347 -5.62 1.08 -18.03
CA VAL A 347 -7.09 1.03 -18.01
C VAL A 347 -7.63 2.05 -19.01
N ASN A 348 -8.41 1.57 -19.99
CA ASN A 348 -8.92 2.40 -21.10
C ASN A 348 -10.41 2.71 -20.98
N ASN A 349 -11.04 2.40 -19.85
CA ASN A 349 -12.44 2.65 -19.55
C ASN A 349 -12.59 3.26 -18.14
N ILE A 350 -11.67 4.16 -17.78
CA ILE A 350 -11.64 4.81 -16.46
C ILE A 350 -12.94 5.56 -16.20
N ASN A 351 -13.51 6.19 -17.24
CA ASN A 351 -14.77 6.91 -17.12
C ASN A 351 -15.97 6.02 -16.78
N ASP A 352 -15.88 4.72 -17.09
CA ASP A 352 -16.96 3.75 -16.87
C ASP A 352 -16.78 2.92 -15.58
N LEU A 353 -15.75 3.22 -14.78
CA LEU A 353 -15.54 2.52 -13.51
C LEU A 353 -16.60 2.94 -12.47
N THR A 354 -16.72 2.12 -11.43
CA THR A 354 -17.59 2.37 -10.28
C THR A 354 -16.75 2.51 -9.03
N GLU A 355 -16.99 3.57 -8.26
CA GLU A 355 -16.35 3.75 -6.96
C GLU A 355 -16.97 2.83 -5.91
N CYS A 356 -16.16 1.91 -5.38
CA CYS A 356 -16.54 0.97 -4.35
C CYS A 356 -15.73 1.13 -3.06
N THR A 357 -15.16 2.31 -2.79
CA THR A 357 -14.36 2.56 -1.57
C THR A 357 -15.08 2.19 -0.27
N LYS A 358 -16.43 2.28 -0.25
CA LYS A 358 -17.30 1.84 0.86
C LYS A 358 -17.12 0.37 1.30
N VAL A 359 -16.52 -0.48 0.46
CA VAL A 359 -16.28 -1.91 0.76
C VAL A 359 -15.10 -2.14 1.69
N LEU A 360 -14.17 -1.17 1.78
CA LEU A 360 -12.91 -1.36 2.49
C LEU A 360 -13.10 -1.42 4.01
N PRO A 361 -12.27 -2.22 4.71
CA PRO A 361 -12.19 -2.19 6.18
C PRO A 361 -11.98 -0.77 6.75
N PRO A 362 -12.33 -0.56 8.04
CA PRO A 362 -12.10 0.72 8.70
C PRO A 362 -10.62 1.05 8.85
N PHE A 363 -10.32 2.34 8.75
CA PHE A 363 -8.98 2.87 8.98
C PHE A 363 -8.57 2.65 10.45
N ARG A 364 -7.31 2.30 10.66
CA ARG A 364 -6.73 2.04 11.98
C ARG A 364 -5.70 3.13 12.30
N PRO A 365 -6.10 4.27 12.90
CA PRO A 365 -5.24 5.44 13.09
C PRO A 365 -4.16 5.27 14.16
N ALA A 366 -4.24 4.20 14.95
CA ALA A 366 -3.29 3.90 16.01
C ALA A 366 -3.08 2.39 16.12
N PHE A 367 -1.88 2.01 16.55
CA PHE A 367 -1.55 0.61 16.79
C PHE A 367 -0.50 0.52 17.89
N GLN A 368 -0.79 -0.33 18.88
CA GLN A 368 0.16 -0.69 19.92
C GLN A 368 0.64 -2.11 19.64
N GLN A 369 1.93 -2.25 19.37
CA GLN A 369 2.55 -3.55 19.13
C GLN A 369 2.50 -4.39 20.42
N PRO A 370 1.77 -5.53 20.45
CA PRO A 370 1.52 -6.26 21.69
C PRO A 370 2.74 -6.99 22.26
N ASP A 371 3.78 -7.15 21.45
CA ASP A 371 5.05 -7.84 21.74
C ASP A 371 6.27 -6.98 21.36
N GLN A 372 6.17 -5.64 21.52
CA GLN A 372 7.22 -4.68 21.14
C GLN A 372 8.61 -5.08 21.66
N ASP A 373 8.73 -5.43 22.94
CA ASP A 373 10.02 -5.82 23.55
C ASP A 373 10.66 -7.04 22.87
N LEU A 374 9.85 -7.97 22.38
CA LEU A 374 10.35 -9.14 21.64
C LEU A 374 10.71 -8.76 20.20
N LEU A 375 9.89 -7.92 19.57
CA LEU A 375 10.16 -7.40 18.23
C LEU A 375 11.50 -6.64 18.20
N ASP A 376 11.74 -5.75 19.16
CA ASP A 376 12.98 -4.98 19.23
C ASP A 376 14.21 -5.88 19.40
N LYS A 377 14.10 -6.92 20.24
CA LYS A 377 15.17 -7.90 20.44
C LYS A 377 15.50 -8.67 19.17
N VAL A 378 14.49 -9.17 18.46
CA VAL A 378 14.75 -9.93 17.22
C VAL A 378 15.28 -9.03 16.11
N MET A 379 14.79 -7.78 16.01
CA MET A 379 15.24 -6.82 15.01
C MET A 379 16.69 -6.35 15.26
N GLY A 380 17.14 -6.44 16.51
CA GLY A 380 18.53 -6.23 16.93
C GLY A 380 19.54 -7.24 16.37
N THR A 381 19.09 -8.27 15.64
CA THR A 381 19.94 -9.33 15.07
C THR A 381 19.50 -9.67 13.65
N VAL A 382 20.34 -10.35 12.87
CA VAL A 382 19.87 -10.95 11.60
C VAL A 382 18.87 -12.06 11.93
N LEU A 383 17.75 -12.10 11.22
CA LEU A 383 16.67 -13.07 11.48
C LEU A 383 17.11 -14.49 11.12
N ASN A 384 17.48 -15.28 12.12
CA ASN A 384 17.90 -16.68 11.95
C ASN A 384 16.90 -17.71 12.48
N SER A 385 15.96 -17.30 13.33
CA SER A 385 14.97 -18.19 13.95
C SER A 385 13.73 -18.37 13.08
N ASP A 386 13.45 -19.60 12.67
CA ASP A 386 12.26 -19.97 11.88
C ASP A 386 10.96 -19.61 12.62
N LEU A 387 10.93 -19.71 13.95
CA LEU A 387 9.78 -19.33 14.75
C LEU A 387 9.49 -17.82 14.65
N VAL A 388 10.54 -16.98 14.64
CA VAL A 388 10.38 -15.54 14.44
C VAL A 388 9.88 -15.25 13.02
N LYS A 389 10.52 -15.85 12.01
CA LYS A 389 10.14 -15.66 10.61
C LYS A 389 8.67 -16.02 10.39
N GLN A 390 8.24 -17.20 10.83
CA GLN A 390 6.86 -17.65 10.72
C GLN A 390 5.88 -16.73 11.46
N ALA A 391 6.23 -16.21 12.64
CA ALA A 391 5.38 -15.28 13.37
C ALA A 391 5.19 -13.96 12.58
N LEU A 392 6.27 -13.39 12.03
CA LEU A 392 6.22 -12.17 11.21
C LEU A 392 5.50 -12.40 9.87
N GLU A 393 5.67 -13.57 9.26
CA GLU A 393 4.94 -13.97 8.06
C GLU A 393 3.45 -14.11 8.29
N LYS A 394 3.02 -14.60 9.45
CA LYS A 394 1.61 -14.75 9.82
C LYS A 394 1.00 -13.50 10.45
N GLY A 395 1.82 -12.51 10.80
CA GLY A 395 1.37 -11.33 11.56
C GLY A 395 1.01 -11.66 13.02
N ASP A 396 1.53 -12.76 13.54
CA ASP A 396 1.29 -13.25 14.90
C ASP A 396 2.25 -12.63 15.91
N LYS A 397 1.96 -12.79 17.21
CA LYS A 397 2.88 -12.47 18.30
C LYS A 397 4.09 -13.39 18.24
N ILE A 398 5.27 -12.81 18.40
CA ILE A 398 6.53 -13.56 18.48
C ILE A 398 6.50 -14.38 19.77
N PRO A 399 6.64 -15.72 19.70
CA PRO A 399 6.62 -16.54 20.90
C PRO A 399 7.88 -16.27 21.72
N PRO A 400 7.81 -16.12 23.06
CA PRO A 400 8.98 -15.89 23.89
C PRO A 400 10.08 -16.96 23.73
N ALA A 401 9.68 -18.20 23.45
CA ALA A 401 10.60 -19.31 23.17
C ALA A 401 11.48 -19.09 21.92
N ALA A 402 11.10 -18.18 21.02
CA ALA A 402 11.87 -17.90 19.81
C ALA A 402 13.23 -17.24 20.08
N LEU A 403 13.43 -16.67 21.27
CA LEU A 403 14.70 -16.11 21.73
C LEU A 403 15.61 -17.14 22.42
N ALA A 404 15.13 -18.37 22.67
CA ALA A 404 15.83 -19.37 23.47
C ALA A 404 16.71 -20.34 22.64
N THR A 405 16.66 -20.25 21.31
CA THR A 405 17.45 -21.09 20.39
C THR A 405 18.38 -20.20 19.55
N PRO A 406 19.71 -20.38 19.65
CA PRO A 406 20.68 -19.71 18.78
C PRO A 406 20.53 -20.09 17.31
#